data_AF-A0A453JYX9-F1
#
_entry.id   AF-A0A453JYX9-F1
#
_cell.length_a   1.000
_cell.length_b   1.000
_cell.length_c   1.000
_cell.angle_alpha   90.00
_cell.angle_beta   90.00
_cell.angle_gamma   90.00
#
_symmetry.space_group_name_H-M   'P 1'
#
loop_
_entity.id
_entity.type
_entity.pdbx_description
1 polymer ?
#
loop_
_entity_poly.entity_id
_entity_poly.type
_entity_poly.pdbx_seq_one_letter_code
_entity_poly.pdbx_strand_id
1 'polypeptide(L)'
;MLSSCVSNRKKTLQSSRVAPTIPKFSTSTSNPFPMYASPHFESEVEDDIIPLFRRGEDFNYGVEFMLLISFLETASRESVEDALAHLQKLIIHYSSFIVQATSGCCLDHMDSLYSHASVIRFPSIDDFKLFKESTEYKDMWTSKFHPVTERCLELHFVVDPVGNQLM
;
A
#
# COMPACT_ATOMS: atom_id res chain seq x y z
N MET A 1 -40.79 24.77 -36.44
CA MET A 1 -40.02 23.56 -36.78
C MET A 1 -39.81 22.77 -35.50
N LEU A 2 -40.30 21.52 -35.49
CA LEU A 2 -39.84 20.28 -34.80
C LEU A 2 -39.25 20.38 -33.38
N SER A 3 -39.48 19.48 -32.42
CA SER A 3 -40.46 18.43 -32.16
C SER A 3 -40.05 17.86 -30.80
N SER A 4 -40.98 17.76 -29.87
CA SER A 4 -40.84 17.00 -28.62
C SER A 4 -40.79 15.50 -28.88
N CYS A 5 -39.99 14.76 -28.11
CA CYS A 5 -40.21 13.32 -27.88
C CYS A 5 -39.99 13.01 -26.39
N VAL A 6 -41.11 12.85 -25.68
CA VAL A 6 -41.23 12.18 -24.40
C VAL A 6 -41.35 10.68 -24.68
N SER A 7 -40.59 9.84 -23.97
CA SER A 7 -40.90 8.42 -23.86
C SER A 7 -40.71 7.94 -22.43
N ASN A 8 -41.78 7.33 -21.94
CA ASN A 8 -42.04 6.94 -20.58
C ASN A 8 -42.22 5.42 -20.61
N ARG A 9 -41.41 4.64 -19.87
CA ARG A 9 -41.72 3.22 -19.61
C ARG A 9 -41.30 2.79 -18.20
N LYS A 10 -42.35 2.49 -17.42
CA LYS A 10 -42.41 1.75 -16.16
C LYS A 10 -41.68 0.39 -16.22
N LYS A 11 -41.17 -0.06 -15.07
CA LYS A 11 -41.15 -1.46 -14.54
C LYS A 11 -40.63 -1.37 -13.08
N THR A 12 -41.50 -1.27 -12.07
CA THR A 12 -42.17 -2.34 -11.27
C THR A 12 -41.20 -3.27 -10.50
N LEU A 13 -41.27 -3.18 -9.16
CA LEU A 13 -40.68 -4.11 -8.19
C LEU A 13 -41.20 -5.55 -8.38
N GLN A 14 -40.33 -6.55 -8.25
CA GLN A 14 -40.67 -7.84 -7.64
C GLN A 14 -39.43 -8.54 -7.04
N SER A 15 -39.42 -8.61 -5.71
CA SER A 15 -38.99 -9.70 -4.84
C SER A 15 -38.47 -10.99 -5.51
N SER A 16 -37.25 -11.40 -5.15
CA SER A 16 -36.99 -12.76 -4.64
C SER A 16 -35.62 -12.84 -3.97
N ARG A 17 -35.60 -13.34 -2.72
CA ARG A 17 -34.41 -13.89 -2.07
C ARG A 17 -34.03 -15.17 -2.83
N VAL A 18 -32.83 -15.23 -3.39
CA VAL A 18 -32.25 -16.49 -3.87
C VAL A 18 -30.78 -16.51 -3.43
N ALA A 19 -30.47 -17.42 -2.51
CA ALA A 19 -29.12 -17.69 -2.05
C ALA A 19 -28.24 -18.21 -3.19
N PRO A 20 -26.94 -17.91 -3.22
CA PRO A 20 -26.05 -18.44 -4.25
C PRO A 20 -25.80 -19.95 -4.01
N THR A 21 -26.29 -20.76 -4.94
CA THR A 21 -26.02 -22.20 -5.03
C THR A 21 -24.59 -22.42 -5.56
N ILE A 22 -23.71 -22.98 -4.73
CA ILE A 22 -22.37 -23.44 -5.12
C ILE A 22 -22.50 -24.84 -5.77
N PRO A 23 -21.79 -25.13 -6.88
CA PRO A 23 -21.91 -26.39 -7.61
C PRO A 23 -21.46 -27.60 -6.78
N LYS A 24 -22.24 -28.68 -6.84
CA LYS A 24 -21.94 -29.97 -6.19
C LYS A 24 -20.94 -30.76 -7.04
N PHE A 25 -19.75 -30.99 -6.51
CA PHE A 25 -18.88 -32.08 -6.95
C PHE A 25 -19.31 -33.37 -6.24
N SER A 26 -19.61 -34.41 -7.02
CA SER A 26 -19.92 -35.75 -6.53
C SER A 26 -18.63 -36.57 -6.42
N THR A 27 -18.30 -37.02 -5.22
CA THR A 27 -17.42 -38.19 -5.03
C THR A 27 -18.09 -39.13 -4.05
N SER A 28 -18.45 -40.31 -4.55
CA SER A 28 -18.82 -41.46 -3.75
C SER A 28 -17.54 -42.06 -3.15
N THR A 29 -17.53 -42.37 -1.85
CA THR A 29 -17.39 -43.73 -1.32
C THR A 29 -17.24 -43.70 0.21
N SER A 30 -18.20 -44.37 0.87
CA SER A 30 -18.14 -45.10 2.14
C SER A 30 -17.01 -44.81 3.15
N ASN A 31 -17.39 -44.30 4.34
CA ASN A 31 -17.16 -44.99 5.63
C ASN A 31 -17.94 -44.32 6.78
N PRO A 32 -18.35 -45.06 7.83
CA PRO A 32 -19.35 -44.60 8.80
C PRO A 32 -18.72 -44.26 10.16
N PHE A 33 -18.65 -42.98 10.50
CA PHE A 33 -18.47 -42.53 11.89
C PHE A 33 -19.23 -41.22 12.11
N PRO A 34 -20.08 -41.08 13.15
CA PRO A 34 -20.75 -39.82 13.43
C PRO A 34 -19.73 -38.85 14.03
N MET A 35 -19.26 -37.90 13.22
CA MET A 35 -18.48 -36.77 13.73
C MET A 35 -19.46 -35.80 14.39
N TYR A 36 -19.55 -35.89 15.71
CA TYR A 36 -20.23 -34.88 16.53
C TYR A 36 -19.62 -33.51 16.21
N ALA A 37 -20.40 -32.59 15.65
CA ALA A 37 -20.03 -31.19 15.61
C ALA A 37 -20.12 -30.66 17.05
N SER A 38 -18.98 -30.48 17.72
CA SER A 38 -18.92 -29.73 18.96
C SER A 38 -19.10 -28.24 18.65
N PRO A 39 -20.08 -27.54 19.25
CA PRO A 39 -20.31 -26.11 19.04
C PRO A 39 -19.32 -25.22 19.81
N HIS A 40 -18.21 -25.75 20.28
CA HIS A 40 -17.15 -25.00 20.95
C HIS A 40 -15.92 -24.95 20.05
N PHE A 41 -15.93 -24.01 19.11
CA PHE A 41 -14.68 -23.37 18.70
C PHE A 41 -14.65 -22.00 19.37
N GLU A 42 -14.36 -22.01 20.67
CA GLU A 42 -13.79 -20.83 21.31
C GLU A 42 -12.36 -20.75 20.79
N SER A 43 -12.11 -19.86 19.83
CA SER A 43 -10.74 -19.47 19.53
C SER A 43 -10.23 -18.76 20.77
N GLU A 44 -9.32 -19.40 21.51
CA GLU A 44 -8.47 -18.71 22.47
C GLU A 44 -7.72 -17.63 21.68
N VAL A 45 -8.23 -16.40 21.72
CA VAL A 45 -7.47 -15.24 21.30
C VAL A 45 -6.42 -15.05 22.38
N GLU A 46 -5.14 -15.09 22.01
CA GLU A 46 -4.07 -14.70 22.92
C GLU A 46 -4.38 -13.26 23.38
N ASP A 47 -4.63 -13.06 24.68
CA ASP A 47 -4.86 -11.73 25.28
C ASP A 47 -3.65 -10.79 25.13
N ASP A 48 -2.52 -11.31 24.66
CA ASP A 48 -1.37 -10.53 24.23
C ASP A 48 -1.65 -9.91 22.85
N ILE A 49 -2.46 -8.84 22.86
CA ILE A 49 -2.52 -7.86 21.77
C ILE A 49 -1.26 -6.98 21.74
N ILE A 50 -0.44 -7.03 22.79
CA ILE A 50 0.77 -6.22 22.95
C ILE A 50 1.73 -6.36 21.74
N PRO A 51 2.02 -7.55 21.17
CA PRO A 51 2.79 -7.70 19.94
C PRO A 51 2.17 -7.01 18.71
N LEU A 52 0.85 -6.87 18.63
CA LEU A 52 0.17 -6.10 17.57
C LEU A 52 0.42 -4.60 17.70
N PHE A 53 0.57 -4.10 18.94
CA PHE A 53 0.95 -2.70 19.21
C PHE A 53 2.48 -2.49 19.21
N ARG A 54 3.28 -3.54 19.46
CA ARG A 54 4.73 -3.46 19.67
C ARG A 54 5.60 -3.42 18.42
N ARG A 55 5.04 -3.51 17.21
CA ARG A 55 5.81 -3.02 16.05
C ARG A 55 6.10 -1.51 16.17
N GLY A 56 5.27 -0.77 16.93
CA GLY A 56 5.41 0.66 17.24
C GLY A 56 6.73 1.08 17.90
N GLU A 57 7.41 0.18 18.63
CA GLU A 57 8.57 0.56 19.45
C GLU A 57 9.79 0.99 18.62
N ASP A 58 10.04 0.31 17.49
CA ASP A 58 11.05 0.69 16.49
C ASP A 58 10.63 1.90 15.63
N PHE A 59 9.39 2.39 15.77
CA PHE A 59 8.86 3.57 15.07
C PHE A 59 8.85 4.83 15.93
N ASN A 60 9.24 4.74 17.20
CA ASN A 60 9.18 5.88 18.10
C ASN A 60 10.27 6.91 17.83
N TYR A 61 11.36 6.54 17.17
CA TYR A 61 12.46 7.44 16.86
C TYR A 61 13.11 7.06 15.54
N GLY A 62 13.67 8.04 14.82
CA GLY A 62 14.37 7.79 13.57
C GLY A 62 14.23 8.93 12.57
N VAL A 63 14.31 8.60 11.29
CA VAL A 63 14.15 9.58 10.19
C VAL A 63 13.10 9.09 9.21
N GLU A 64 12.13 9.94 8.92
CA GLU A 64 11.19 9.74 7.82
C GLU A 64 11.67 10.49 6.60
N PHE A 65 11.86 9.78 5.51
CA PHE A 65 12.14 10.31 4.18
C PHE A 65 10.89 10.21 3.32
N MET A 66 10.39 11.34 2.88
CA MET A 66 9.27 11.46 1.96
C MET A 66 9.76 11.86 0.57
N LEU A 67 9.32 11.11 -0.42
CA LEU A 67 9.62 11.31 -1.83
C LEU A 67 8.30 11.48 -2.60
N LEU A 68 8.05 12.69 -3.07
CA LEU A 68 6.87 13.05 -3.86
C LEU A 68 7.28 13.28 -5.31
N ILE A 69 6.61 12.63 -6.24
CA ILE A 69 7.00 12.61 -7.66
C ILE A 69 5.78 12.90 -8.54
N SER A 70 5.98 13.77 -9.52
CA SER A 70 5.13 13.90 -10.69
C SER A 70 5.92 13.47 -11.92
N PHE A 71 5.32 12.62 -12.75
CA PHE A 71 5.92 12.16 -14.00
C PHE A 71 5.47 13.05 -15.17
N LEU A 72 6.30 13.15 -16.19
CA LEU A 72 5.99 13.85 -17.43
C LEU A 72 4.78 13.21 -18.10
N GLU A 73 3.86 14.02 -18.62
CA GLU A 73 2.70 13.55 -19.39
C GLU A 73 3.13 12.75 -20.64
N THR A 74 4.32 13.02 -21.17
CA THR A 74 4.92 12.31 -22.30
C THR A 74 5.64 11.01 -21.93
N ALA A 75 5.83 10.73 -20.63
CA ALA A 75 6.51 9.51 -20.19
C ALA A 75 5.62 8.28 -20.48
N SER A 76 6.22 7.20 -20.97
CA SER A 76 5.47 5.96 -21.17
C SER A 76 5.16 5.32 -19.83
N ARG A 77 3.98 4.70 -19.72
CA ARG A 77 3.57 3.98 -18.51
C ARG A 77 4.59 2.92 -18.10
N GLU A 78 5.17 2.20 -19.08
CA GLU A 78 6.21 1.20 -18.84
C GLU A 78 7.48 1.80 -18.22
N SER A 79 7.91 2.98 -18.67
CA SER A 79 9.08 3.66 -18.10
C SER A 79 8.86 4.10 -16.64
N VAL A 80 7.64 4.53 -16.32
CA VAL A 80 7.24 4.90 -14.96
C VAL A 80 7.19 3.67 -14.05
N GLU A 81 6.53 2.60 -14.49
CA GLU A 81 6.45 1.34 -13.75
C GLU A 81 7.85 0.73 -13.54
N ASP A 82 8.73 0.80 -14.54
CA ASP A 82 10.12 0.34 -14.42
C ASP A 82 10.91 1.17 -13.40
N ALA A 83 10.77 2.50 -13.39
CA ALA A 83 11.42 3.36 -12.40
C ALA A 83 10.95 3.03 -10.96
N LEU A 84 9.64 2.86 -10.76
CA LEU A 84 9.06 2.48 -9.47
C LEU A 84 9.51 1.08 -9.04
N ALA A 85 9.60 0.12 -9.97
CA ALA A 85 10.10 -1.22 -9.68
C ALA A 85 11.58 -1.19 -9.26
N HIS A 86 12.40 -0.32 -9.85
CA HIS A 86 13.79 -0.12 -9.43
C HIS A 86 13.89 0.48 -8.02
N LEU A 87 13.05 1.47 -7.69
CA LEU A 87 12.97 2.01 -6.33
C LEU A 87 12.60 0.92 -5.32
N GLN A 88 11.62 0.08 -5.65
CA GLN A 88 11.22 -1.03 -4.77
C GLN A 88 12.35 -2.06 -4.60
N LYS A 89 13.07 -2.41 -5.68
CA LYS A 89 14.25 -3.29 -5.59
C LYS A 89 15.34 -2.69 -4.70
N LEU A 90 15.58 -1.39 -4.80
CA LEU A 90 16.55 -0.68 -3.98
C LEU A 90 16.16 -0.73 -2.50
N ILE A 91 14.89 -0.48 -2.19
CA ILE A 91 14.34 -0.59 -0.83
C ILE A 91 14.54 -1.99 -0.25
N ILE A 92 14.27 -3.04 -1.04
CA ILE A 92 14.50 -4.42 -0.62
C ILE A 92 15.99 -4.70 -0.40
N HIS A 93 16.86 -4.16 -1.26
CA HIS A 93 18.31 -4.31 -1.14
C HIS A 93 18.84 -3.69 0.15
N TYR A 94 18.35 -2.52 0.54
CA TYR A 94 18.70 -1.83 1.79
C TYR A 94 17.74 -2.13 2.95
N SER A 95 17.03 -3.26 2.91
CA SER A 95 16.05 -3.63 3.96
C SER A 95 16.66 -3.74 5.36
N SER A 96 17.97 -3.94 5.49
CA SER A 96 18.68 -3.90 6.78
C SER A 96 18.75 -2.51 7.40
N PHE A 97 18.68 -1.45 6.59
CA PHE A 97 18.75 -0.05 7.00
C PHE A 97 17.38 0.63 7.04
N ILE A 98 16.33 -0.06 6.58
CA ILE A 98 14.99 0.48 6.41
C ILE A 98 14.05 -0.24 7.35
N VAL A 99 13.44 0.50 8.27
CA VAL A 99 12.44 -0.04 9.20
C VAL A 99 11.13 -0.33 8.45
N GLN A 100 10.73 0.60 7.59
CA GLN A 100 9.52 0.49 6.80
C GLN A 100 9.62 1.35 5.55
N ALA A 101 9.07 0.86 4.44
CA ALA A 101 8.86 1.65 3.25
C ALA A 101 7.46 1.41 2.70
N THR A 102 6.81 2.48 2.29
CA THR A 102 5.49 2.44 1.66
C THR A 102 5.51 3.33 0.43
N SER A 103 4.87 2.89 -0.65
CA SER A 103 4.76 3.67 -1.88
C SER A 103 3.34 3.59 -2.40
N GLY A 104 2.85 4.68 -2.99
CA GLY A 104 1.50 4.76 -3.52
C GLY A 104 1.36 5.82 -4.60
N CYS A 105 0.24 5.78 -5.31
CA CYS A 105 -0.17 6.79 -6.27
C CYS A 105 -1.41 7.54 -5.75
N CYS A 106 -1.51 8.81 -6.11
CA CYS A 106 -2.71 9.61 -5.86
C CYS A 106 -3.82 9.18 -6.82
N LEU A 107 -5.02 8.90 -6.29
CA LEU A 107 -6.19 8.54 -7.09
C LEU A 107 -6.97 9.79 -7.55
N ASP A 108 -6.87 10.87 -6.79
CA ASP A 108 -7.58 12.12 -7.09
C ASP A 108 -6.82 12.95 -8.12
N HIS A 109 -7.44 13.12 -9.29
CA HIS A 109 -6.92 13.89 -10.42
C HIS A 109 -7.21 15.39 -10.33
N MET A 110 -7.84 15.84 -9.24
CA MET A 110 -8.20 17.24 -9.03
C MET A 110 -7.14 17.87 -8.11
N ASP A 111 -6.21 18.61 -8.71
CA ASP A 111 -5.30 19.58 -8.08
C ASP A 111 -4.09 19.06 -7.29
N SER A 112 -3.79 17.75 -7.29
CA SER A 112 -2.52 17.26 -6.72
C SER A 112 -1.34 17.56 -7.65
N LEU A 113 -0.36 18.34 -7.16
CA LEU A 113 0.89 18.63 -7.87
C LEU A 113 1.81 17.41 -8.04
N TYR A 114 1.53 16.32 -7.31
CA TYR A 114 2.31 15.08 -7.32
C TYR A 114 1.39 13.89 -7.58
N SER A 115 1.84 12.95 -8.42
CA SER A 115 1.08 11.76 -8.77
C SER A 115 1.45 10.56 -7.91
N HIS A 116 2.68 10.51 -7.38
CA HIS A 116 3.18 9.40 -6.59
C HIS A 116 3.86 9.90 -5.31
N ALA A 117 3.79 9.07 -4.28
CA ALA A 117 4.42 9.30 -3.00
C ALA A 117 5.10 8.02 -2.52
N SER A 118 6.29 8.15 -1.95
CA SER A 118 6.98 7.10 -1.22
C SER A 118 7.43 7.64 0.13
N VAL A 119 7.23 6.86 1.18
CA VAL A 119 7.66 7.17 2.54
C VAL A 119 8.54 6.03 3.02
N ILE A 120 9.79 6.34 3.35
CA ILE A 120 10.80 5.40 3.81
C ILE A 120 11.27 5.83 5.20
N ARG A 121 11.27 4.90 6.14
CA ARG A 121 11.69 5.10 7.52
C ARG A 121 13.03 4.45 7.78
N PHE A 122 13.94 5.22 8.35
CA PHE A 122 15.28 4.79 8.75
C PHE A 122 15.41 4.86 10.27
N PRO A 123 16.13 3.93 10.90
CA PRO A 123 16.31 3.91 12.34
C PRO A 123 17.26 5.03 12.83
N SER A 124 18.13 5.53 11.95
CA SER A 124 19.00 6.66 12.24
C SER A 124 19.19 7.60 11.04
N ILE A 125 19.67 8.82 11.32
CA ILE A 125 20.03 9.78 10.27
C ILE A 125 21.25 9.32 9.46
N ASP A 126 22.14 8.53 10.06
CA ASP A 126 23.33 8.04 9.37
C ASP A 126 22.96 6.95 8.36
N ASP A 127 22.01 6.08 8.69
CA ASP A 127 21.46 5.09 7.75
C ASP A 127 20.75 5.74 6.56
N PHE A 128 19.97 6.81 6.83
CA PHE A 128 19.36 7.63 5.79
C PHE A 128 20.42 8.23 4.85
N LYS A 129 21.49 8.82 5.40
CA LYS A 129 22.58 9.39 4.60
C LYS A 129 23.27 8.32 3.77
N LEU A 130 23.56 7.16 4.36
CA LEU A 130 24.18 6.03 3.67
C LEU A 130 23.33 5.58 2.47
N PHE A 131 22.02 5.45 2.67
CA PHE A 131 21.08 5.13 1.60
C PHE A 131 21.09 6.20 0.50
N LYS A 132 21.00 7.48 0.88
CA LYS A 132 20.90 8.60 -0.08
C LYS A 132 22.21 8.86 -0.85
N GLU A 133 23.34 8.64 -0.20
CA GLU A 133 24.66 8.83 -0.78
C GLU A 133 25.16 7.62 -1.57
N SER A 134 24.47 6.48 -1.46
CA SER A 134 24.77 5.26 -2.20
C SER A 134 24.83 5.51 -3.71
N THR A 135 25.73 4.78 -4.37
CA THR A 135 25.87 4.80 -5.83
C THR A 135 24.62 4.29 -6.50
N GLU A 136 24.00 3.27 -5.94
CA GLU A 136 22.81 2.59 -6.44
C GLU A 136 21.60 3.53 -6.45
N TYR A 137 21.43 4.34 -5.40
CA TYR A 137 20.37 5.36 -5.36
C TYR A 137 20.61 6.45 -6.40
N LYS A 138 21.83 6.97 -6.50
CA LYS A 138 22.19 8.02 -7.46
C LYS A 138 22.08 7.55 -8.92
N ASP A 139 22.51 6.33 -9.19
CA ASP A 139 22.44 5.71 -10.52
C ASP A 139 20.99 5.43 -10.91
N MET A 140 20.15 4.94 -9.99
CA MET A 140 18.71 4.81 -10.21
C MET A 140 18.09 6.17 -10.52
N TRP A 141 18.44 7.22 -9.77
CA TRP A 141 17.89 8.55 -9.98
C TRP A 141 18.22 9.10 -11.36
N THR A 142 19.49 9.03 -11.76
CA THR A 142 19.97 9.55 -13.04
C THR A 142 19.48 8.74 -14.24
N SER A 143 19.41 7.42 -14.13
CA SER A 143 19.05 6.54 -15.26
C SER A 143 17.55 6.34 -15.43
N LYS A 144 16.79 6.24 -14.33
CA LYS A 144 15.36 5.86 -14.38
C LYS A 144 14.43 7.02 -14.08
N PHE A 145 14.71 7.83 -13.06
CA PHE A 145 13.79 8.89 -12.63
C PHE A 145 13.96 10.19 -13.39
N HIS A 146 15.19 10.65 -13.62
CA HIS A 146 15.46 11.91 -14.32
C HIS A 146 14.81 12.01 -15.72
N PRO A 147 14.76 10.94 -16.54
CA PRO A 147 14.12 11.02 -17.86
C PRO A 147 12.59 11.11 -17.85
N VAL A 148 11.95 10.68 -16.77
CA VAL A 148 10.48 10.53 -16.69
C VAL A 148 9.83 11.50 -15.70
N THR A 149 10.61 12.15 -14.83
CA THR A 149 10.11 13.01 -13.75
C THR A 149 9.96 14.45 -14.22
N GLU A 150 8.78 15.03 -13.99
CA GLU A 150 8.52 16.46 -14.20
C GLU A 150 8.83 17.26 -12.93
N ARG A 151 8.35 16.77 -11.78
CA ARG A 151 8.54 17.40 -10.47
C ARG A 151 8.93 16.35 -9.46
N CYS A 152 9.90 16.68 -8.62
CA CYS A 152 10.27 15.88 -7.46
C CYS A 152 10.37 16.78 -6.24
N LEU A 153 9.87 16.32 -5.11
CA LEU A 153 10.13 16.90 -3.81
C LEU A 153 10.60 15.81 -2.86
N GLU A 154 11.77 16.05 -2.29
CA GLU A 154 12.42 15.19 -1.31
C GLU A 154 12.44 15.92 0.02
N LEU A 155 11.88 15.31 1.04
CA LEU A 155 11.81 15.85 2.39
C LEU A 155 12.30 14.78 3.35
N HIS A 156 13.00 15.18 4.39
CA HIS A 156 13.27 14.31 5.51
C HIS A 156 13.05 15.07 6.81
N PHE A 157 12.58 14.37 7.84
CA PHE A 157 12.47 14.91 9.18
C PHE A 157 12.80 13.84 10.20
N VAL A 158 13.38 14.27 11.32
CA VAL A 158 13.65 13.41 12.46
C VAL A 158 12.35 13.24 13.23
N VAL A 159 12.01 11.99 13.52
CA VAL A 159 10.93 11.64 14.43
C VAL A 159 11.54 11.39 15.78
N ASP A 160 11.12 12.17 16.76
CA ASP A 160 11.47 11.97 18.16
C ASP A 160 10.31 11.29 18.89
N PRO A 161 10.59 10.48 19.92
CA PRO A 161 9.54 9.79 20.67
C PRO A 161 8.65 10.81 21.35
N VAL A 162 7.35 10.74 21.05
CA VAL A 162 6.36 11.56 21.73
C VAL A 162 6.19 11.02 23.14
N GLY A 163 6.84 11.65 24.13
CA GLY A 163 6.58 11.41 25.55
C GLY A 163 7.79 10.92 26.36
N ASN A 164 8.76 11.79 26.62
CA ASN A 164 9.69 11.61 27.75
C ASN A 164 9.20 12.33 29.03
N GLN A 165 8.09 13.07 28.96
CA GLN A 165 7.40 13.60 30.14
C GLN A 165 6.16 12.74 30.42
N LEU A 166 6.36 11.71 31.23
CA LEU A 166 5.32 11.37 32.19
C LEU A 166 5.13 12.61 33.07
N MET A 167 3.95 13.23 33.01
CA MET A 167 3.50 14.14 34.06
C MET A 167 3.47 13.44 35.41
#